data_AF-A0A3D4QR63-F1
#
_entry.id   AF-A0A3D4QR63-F1
#
_cell.length_a   1.000
_cell.length_b   1.000
_cell.length_c   1.000
_cell.angle_alpha   90.00
_cell.angle_beta   90.00
_cell.angle_gamma   90.00
#
_symmetry.space_group_name_H-M   'P 1'
#
loop_
_entity.id
_entity.type
_entity.pdbx_description
1 polymer ?
#
loop_
_entity_poly.entity_id
_entity_poly.type
_entity_poly.pdbx_seq_one_letter_code
_entity_poly.pdbx_strand_id
1 'polypeptide(L)'
;MDKDIIRAYLWQEIIRLAFSPSSTKEQKTWLALYAKSLKNFWEVGTYPDNPREYKGRLSIMIDNLFVPNICFECTIESMQKFSVRCVYENDHKVMHPYMLLHDMDGQDFDFPRQTFLTCCGKGKVARKKFSDDDIEAVVDGLLLHPAVHMHVESPFDYHEIRLGTGIDNPFQYLFHLRYQLCLFNEKRQAERVRLITLFSDAIRSQSRIPPNSLMDSGTSHRSS
;
A
#
# COMPACT_ATOMS: atom_id res chain seq x y z
N MET A 1 -20.07 1.33 -21.23
CA MET A 1 -19.70 0.25 -20.29
C MET A 1 -19.92 0.85 -18.93
N ASP A 2 -20.52 0.09 -18.03
CA ASP A 2 -20.73 0.53 -16.66
C ASP A 2 -19.42 1.06 -16.05
N LYS A 3 -19.50 2.20 -15.38
CA LYS A 3 -18.36 2.87 -14.74
C LYS A 3 -17.73 1.98 -13.67
N ASP A 4 -18.52 1.19 -12.96
CA ASP A 4 -18.02 0.31 -11.92
C ASP A 4 -17.29 -0.90 -12.50
N ILE A 5 -17.72 -1.37 -13.68
CA ILE A 5 -16.98 -2.40 -14.42
C ILE A 5 -15.62 -1.82 -14.88
N ILE A 6 -15.57 -0.59 -15.40
CA ILE A 6 -14.32 0.07 -15.77
C ILE A 6 -13.40 0.12 -14.54
N ARG A 7 -13.87 0.67 -13.42
CA ARG A 7 -13.12 0.83 -12.18
C ARG A 7 -12.61 -0.50 -11.62
N ALA A 8 -13.42 -1.56 -11.67
CA ALA A 8 -12.99 -2.90 -11.24
C ALA A 8 -11.81 -3.44 -12.08
N TYR A 9 -11.81 -3.20 -13.39
CA TYR A 9 -10.66 -3.55 -14.23
C TYR A 9 -9.42 -2.70 -13.91
N LEU A 10 -9.58 -1.39 -13.74
CA LEU A 10 -8.46 -0.49 -13.41
C LEU A 10 -7.85 -0.86 -12.06
N TRP A 11 -8.66 -1.20 -11.06
CA TRP A 11 -8.22 -1.67 -9.76
C TRP A 11 -7.25 -2.84 -9.88
N GLN A 12 -7.63 -3.88 -10.63
CA GLN A 12 -6.77 -5.03 -10.86
C GLN A 12 -5.51 -4.67 -11.65
N GLU A 13 -5.62 -3.81 -12.66
CA GLU A 13 -4.45 -3.37 -13.43
C GLU A 13 -3.47 -2.60 -12.55
N ILE A 14 -3.92 -1.73 -11.64
CA ILE A 14 -3.04 -1.03 -10.69
C ILE A 14 -2.33 -2.02 -9.77
N ILE A 15 -3.04 -2.99 -9.19
CA ILE A 15 -2.43 -4.05 -8.36
C ILE A 15 -1.36 -4.80 -9.16
N ARG A 16 -1.67 -5.19 -10.39
CA ARG A 16 -0.74 -5.92 -11.27
C ARG A 16 0.49 -5.08 -11.63
N LEU A 17 0.30 -3.80 -11.94
CA LEU A 17 1.35 -2.92 -12.45
C LEU A 17 2.30 -2.42 -11.35
N ALA A 18 1.81 -2.24 -10.12
CA ALA A 18 2.55 -1.57 -9.04
C ALA A 18 2.81 -2.45 -7.80
N PHE A 19 1.93 -3.38 -7.49
CA PHE A 19 1.90 -4.12 -6.22
C PHE A 19 2.09 -5.63 -6.37
N SER A 20 2.55 -6.09 -7.54
CA SER A 20 2.75 -7.52 -7.83
C SER A 20 4.21 -7.82 -8.24
N PRO A 21 5.19 -7.62 -7.35
CA PRO A 21 6.57 -8.06 -7.60
C PRO A 21 6.65 -9.57 -7.81
N SER A 22 7.27 -10.00 -8.91
CA SER A 22 7.16 -11.38 -9.43
C SER A 22 8.22 -12.33 -8.89
N SER A 23 9.29 -11.81 -8.28
CA SER A 23 10.36 -12.62 -7.71
C SER A 23 10.79 -12.12 -6.34
N THR A 24 11.40 -12.98 -5.53
CA THR A 24 11.96 -12.62 -4.22
C THR A 24 12.95 -11.45 -4.30
N LYS A 25 13.74 -11.37 -5.38
CA LYS A 25 14.67 -10.24 -5.61
C LYS A 25 13.92 -8.92 -5.78
N GLU A 26 12.84 -8.94 -6.57
CA GLU A 26 12.00 -7.76 -6.75
C GLU A 26 11.26 -7.37 -5.48
N GLN A 27 10.76 -8.35 -4.73
CA GLN A 27 10.10 -8.13 -3.45
C GLN A 27 11.04 -7.45 -2.44
N LYS A 28 12.28 -7.95 -2.30
CA LYS A 28 13.32 -7.33 -1.47
C LYS A 28 13.62 -5.89 -1.92
N THR A 29 13.75 -5.68 -3.22
CA THR A 29 13.99 -4.35 -3.79
C THR A 29 12.84 -3.39 -3.48
N TRP A 30 11.61 -3.86 -3.64
CA TRP A 30 10.40 -3.11 -3.32
C TRP A 30 10.39 -2.73 -1.83
N LEU A 31 10.61 -3.68 -0.92
CA LEU A 31 10.61 -3.44 0.52
C LEU A 31 11.73 -2.49 0.97
N ALA A 32 12.92 -2.60 0.37
CA ALA A 32 14.02 -1.69 0.66
C ALA A 32 13.70 -0.25 0.20
N LEU A 33 13.08 -0.09 -0.97
CA LEU A 33 12.64 1.22 -1.47
C LEU A 33 11.47 1.76 -0.65
N TYR A 34 10.54 0.90 -0.23
CA TYR A 34 9.47 1.25 0.69
C TYR A 34 10.04 1.82 1.99
N ALA A 35 10.95 1.11 2.67
CA ALA A 35 11.59 1.57 3.90
C ALA A 35 12.28 2.93 3.71
N LYS A 36 13.02 3.10 2.61
CA LYS A 36 13.64 4.38 2.22
C LYS A 36 12.65 5.48 1.89
N SER A 37 11.44 5.13 1.44
CA SER A 37 10.42 6.11 1.06
C SER A 37 9.66 6.63 2.26
N LEU A 38 9.50 5.81 3.31
CA LEU A 38 9.00 6.25 4.61
C LEU A 38 9.84 7.47 5.00
N LYS A 39 11.19 7.30 5.01
CA LYS A 39 12.19 8.29 4.59
C LYS A 39 11.76 9.76 4.53
N ASN A 40 11.47 10.07 3.30
CA ASN A 40 11.27 11.40 2.81
C ASN A 40 9.79 11.76 2.94
N PHE A 41 8.90 10.76 2.93
CA PHE A 41 7.47 10.97 2.97
C PHE A 41 6.98 11.40 4.35
N TRP A 42 7.42 10.72 5.41
CA TRP A 42 7.08 11.08 6.79
C TRP A 42 8.01 12.14 7.39
N GLU A 43 9.07 12.55 6.68
CA GLU A 43 9.94 13.65 7.14
C GLU A 43 10.66 13.39 8.48
N VAL A 44 10.82 12.12 8.90
CA VAL A 44 11.50 11.79 10.15
C VAL A 44 13.01 11.51 9.98
N GLY A 45 13.78 11.59 11.07
CA GLY A 45 15.24 11.49 11.02
C GLY A 45 15.78 10.07 10.75
N THR A 46 15.10 9.06 11.27
CA THR A 46 15.48 7.63 11.27
C THR A 46 14.34 6.77 10.78
N TYR A 47 14.66 5.64 10.13
CA TYR A 47 13.67 4.74 9.52
C TYR A 47 14.01 3.28 9.77
N PRO A 48 13.02 2.38 9.60
CA PRO A 48 13.14 1.02 10.07
C PRO A 48 14.29 0.27 9.40
N ASP A 49 14.72 -0.77 10.11
CA ASP A 49 15.73 -1.71 9.64
C ASP A 49 15.43 -2.21 8.22
N ASN A 50 16.51 -2.57 7.52
CA ASN A 50 16.38 -3.26 6.24
C ASN A 50 15.48 -4.50 6.39
N PRO A 51 14.68 -4.82 5.36
CA PRO A 51 13.84 -6.00 5.36
C PRO A 51 14.66 -7.24 5.71
N ARG A 52 14.13 -8.06 6.62
CA ARG A 52 14.79 -9.30 7.04
C ARG A 52 14.18 -10.47 6.28
N GLU A 53 14.99 -11.50 6.05
CA GLU A 53 14.50 -12.77 5.51
C GLU A 53 14.84 -13.89 6.49
N TYR A 54 13.84 -14.68 6.86
CA TYR A 54 14.02 -15.84 7.71
C TYR A 54 13.12 -16.97 7.24
N LYS A 55 13.71 -18.14 6.96
CA LYS A 55 13.00 -19.34 6.47
C LYS A 55 12.08 -19.05 5.26
N GLY A 56 12.54 -18.21 4.33
CA GLY A 56 11.79 -17.85 3.12
C GLY A 56 10.67 -16.83 3.33
N ARG A 57 10.50 -16.30 4.54
CA ARG A 57 9.56 -15.22 4.86
C ARG A 57 10.28 -13.88 4.88
N LEU A 58 9.69 -12.87 4.27
CA LEU A 58 10.17 -11.50 4.34
C LEU A 58 9.49 -10.78 5.49
N SER A 59 10.24 -10.02 6.28
CA SER A 59 9.66 -9.17 7.32
C SER A 59 10.19 -7.75 7.28
N ILE A 60 9.35 -6.81 7.69
CA ILE A 60 9.67 -5.39 7.83
C ILE A 60 8.97 -4.84 9.06
N MET A 61 9.71 -4.08 9.86
CA MET A 61 9.18 -3.30 10.97
C MET A 61 8.89 -1.89 10.49
N ILE A 62 7.87 -1.26 11.03
CA ILE A 62 7.48 0.12 10.72
C ILE A 62 7.24 0.81 12.04
N ASP A 63 8.24 1.56 12.50
CA ASP A 63 8.12 2.37 13.71
C ASP A 63 7.32 3.62 13.39
N ASN A 64 6.17 3.80 14.06
CA ASN A 64 5.40 5.02 13.94
C ASN A 64 5.99 6.05 14.91
N LEU A 65 6.85 6.95 14.41
CA LEU A 65 7.44 7.98 15.27
C LEU A 65 6.45 9.05 15.72
N PHE A 66 5.27 9.14 15.10
CA PHE A 66 4.26 10.13 15.47
C PHE A 66 3.32 9.65 16.58
N VAL A 67 3.09 8.34 16.67
CA VAL A 67 2.36 7.76 17.79
C VAL A 67 3.37 6.94 18.60
N PRO A 68 3.91 7.51 19.69
CA PRO A 68 4.90 6.81 20.51
C PRO A 68 4.41 5.42 20.84
N ASN A 69 5.35 4.48 20.88
CA ASN A 69 5.11 3.11 21.31
C ASN A 69 4.26 2.26 20.36
N ILE A 70 3.90 2.74 19.16
CA ILE A 70 3.24 1.92 18.14
C ILE A 70 4.24 1.50 17.05
N CYS A 71 4.31 0.19 16.82
CA CYS A 71 5.06 -0.38 15.71
C CYS A 71 4.19 -1.36 14.90
N PHE A 72 4.37 -1.38 13.58
CA PHE A 72 3.78 -2.40 12.73
C PHE A 72 4.84 -3.40 12.26
N GLU A 73 4.63 -4.67 12.56
CA GLU A 73 5.44 -5.77 12.03
C GLU A 73 4.68 -6.45 10.89
N CYS A 74 5.21 -6.35 9.68
CA CYS A 74 4.69 -7.07 8.52
C CYS A 74 5.56 -8.30 8.24
N THR A 75 4.91 -9.45 8.05
CA THR A 75 5.53 -10.71 7.61
C THR A 75 4.82 -11.21 6.36
N ILE A 76 5.57 -11.43 5.30
CA ILE A 76 5.09 -11.90 4.00
C ILE A 76 5.65 -13.31 3.78
N GLU A 77 4.75 -14.30 3.74
CA GLU A 77 5.09 -15.68 3.38
C GLU A 77 4.91 -15.90 1.87
N SER A 78 3.85 -15.31 1.30
CA SER A 78 3.58 -15.30 -0.14
C SER A 78 2.64 -14.14 -0.50
N MET A 79 2.31 -13.99 -1.79
CA MET A 79 1.26 -13.06 -2.23
C MET A 79 -0.13 -13.41 -1.67
N GLN A 80 -0.33 -14.66 -1.23
CA GLN A 80 -1.58 -15.19 -0.71
C GLN A 80 -1.56 -15.42 0.80
N LYS A 81 -0.44 -15.11 1.47
CA LYS A 81 -0.28 -15.30 2.90
C LYS A 81 0.65 -14.28 3.50
N PHE A 82 0.09 -13.34 4.25
CA PHE A 82 0.85 -12.32 4.96
C PHE A 82 0.10 -11.86 6.21
N SER A 83 0.85 -11.34 7.17
CA SER A 83 0.29 -10.79 8.40
C SER A 83 0.90 -9.43 8.69
N VAL A 84 0.09 -8.49 9.17
CA VAL A 84 0.55 -7.22 9.73
C VAL A 84 0.05 -7.08 11.15
N ARG A 85 0.99 -6.91 12.09
CA ARG A 85 0.73 -6.84 13.53
C ARG A 85 1.03 -5.45 14.03
N CYS A 86 0.05 -4.82 14.67
CA CYS A 86 0.25 -3.58 15.42
C CYS A 86 0.60 -3.93 16.87
N VAL A 87 1.81 -3.56 17.28
CA VAL A 87 2.38 -3.83 18.60
C VAL A 87 2.47 -2.52 19.37
N TYR A 88 2.08 -2.57 20.65
CA TYR A 88 2.23 -1.44 21.58
C TYR A 88 3.31 -1.76 22.63
N GLU A 89 4.33 -0.90 22.72
CA GLU A 89 5.42 -1.01 23.70
C GLU A 89 5.21 -0.03 24.86
N ASN A 90 4.76 -0.48 26.04
CA ASN A 90 4.63 0.45 27.16
C ASN A 90 5.99 0.80 27.81
N ASP A 91 6.03 1.85 28.63
CA ASP A 91 7.23 2.33 29.36
C ASP A 91 7.91 1.27 30.25
N HIS A 92 7.27 0.13 30.50
CA HIS A 92 7.82 -1.01 31.23
C HIS A 92 8.42 -2.10 30.33
N LYS A 93 8.57 -1.85 29.02
CA LYS A 93 9.00 -2.84 28.00
C LYS A 93 8.12 -4.09 27.94
N VAL A 94 6.91 -4.03 28.50
CA VAL A 94 5.94 -5.10 28.39
C VAL A 94 5.22 -4.88 27.06
N MET A 95 5.62 -5.65 26.06
CA MET A 95 4.89 -5.74 24.80
C MET A 95 3.51 -6.32 25.09
N HIS A 96 2.47 -5.49 25.06
CA HIS A 96 1.11 -6.01 25.16
C HIS A 96 0.74 -6.68 23.83
N PRO A 97 0.17 -7.90 23.86
CA PRO A 97 -0.08 -8.66 22.64
C PRO A 97 -1.25 -8.03 21.87
N TYR A 98 -0.91 -7.46 20.72
CA TYR A 98 -1.78 -7.14 19.59
C TYR A 98 -2.91 -6.14 19.86
N MET A 99 -2.69 -4.87 19.50
CA MET A 99 -3.82 -3.95 19.32
C MET A 99 -4.59 -4.29 18.03
N LEU A 100 -3.91 -4.83 17.03
CA LEU A 100 -4.49 -5.23 15.75
C LEU A 100 -3.65 -6.29 15.05
N LEU A 101 -4.32 -7.28 14.47
CA LEU A 101 -3.75 -8.27 13.55
C LEU A 101 -4.56 -8.24 12.26
N HIS A 102 -3.90 -7.90 11.16
CA HIS A 102 -4.39 -8.20 9.83
C HIS A 102 -3.71 -9.51 9.39
N ASP A 103 -4.46 -10.61 9.36
CA ASP A 103 -3.96 -11.92 8.95
C ASP A 103 -4.70 -12.34 7.68
N MET A 104 -3.99 -12.38 6.57
CA MET A 104 -4.52 -12.78 5.28
C MET A 104 -4.02 -14.18 4.97
N ASP A 105 -4.95 -15.12 4.82
CA ASP A 105 -4.69 -16.47 4.33
C ASP A 105 -5.68 -16.82 3.21
N GLY A 106 -5.17 -16.80 1.97
CA GLY A 106 -5.96 -17.10 0.78
C GLY A 106 -6.28 -18.58 0.59
N GLN A 107 -5.86 -19.47 1.50
CA GLN A 107 -6.11 -20.92 1.37
C GLN A 107 -7.58 -21.30 1.57
N ASP A 108 -8.31 -20.59 2.44
CA ASP A 108 -9.69 -20.94 2.79
C ASP A 108 -10.72 -20.29 1.85
N PHE A 109 -10.49 -19.03 1.45
CA PHE A 109 -11.33 -18.32 0.49
C PHE A 109 -10.57 -17.16 -0.16
N ASP A 110 -10.18 -17.33 -1.42
CA ASP A 110 -9.75 -16.22 -2.28
C ASP A 110 -10.83 -15.97 -3.32
N PHE A 111 -11.44 -14.77 -3.30
CA PHE A 111 -12.41 -14.41 -4.31
C PHE A 111 -11.68 -14.35 -5.65
N PRO A 112 -12.08 -15.10 -6.69
CA PRO A 112 -11.31 -15.22 -7.92
C PRO A 112 -11.52 -13.98 -8.82
N ARG A 113 -11.08 -12.81 -8.33
CA ARG A 113 -11.23 -11.48 -8.95
C ARG A 113 -10.78 -11.53 -10.41
N GLN A 114 -9.64 -12.16 -10.64
CA GLN A 114 -9.05 -12.27 -11.96
C GLN A 114 -9.84 -13.19 -12.89
N THR A 115 -10.39 -14.31 -12.39
CA THR A 115 -11.26 -15.21 -13.17
C THR A 115 -12.55 -14.51 -13.55
N PHE A 116 -13.20 -13.82 -12.61
CA PHE A 116 -14.43 -13.07 -12.88
C PHE A 116 -14.21 -11.99 -13.95
N LEU A 117 -13.13 -11.23 -13.83
CA LEU A 117 -12.80 -10.15 -14.76
C LEU A 117 -12.29 -10.67 -16.12
N THR A 118 -11.60 -11.80 -16.16
CA THR A 118 -11.16 -12.42 -17.43
C THR A 118 -12.32 -13.08 -18.18
N CYS A 119 -13.28 -13.73 -17.49
CA CYS A 119 -14.50 -14.27 -18.11
C CYS A 119 -15.34 -13.19 -18.81
N CYS A 120 -15.36 -11.98 -18.28
CA CYS A 120 -16.05 -10.85 -18.91
C CYS A 120 -15.30 -10.28 -20.13
N GLY A 121 -13.99 -10.55 -20.31
CA GLY A 121 -13.21 -10.20 -21.51
C GLY A 121 -13.08 -8.71 -21.84
N LYS A 122 -13.52 -7.81 -20.96
CA LYS A 122 -13.69 -6.37 -21.24
C LYS A 122 -12.52 -5.49 -20.82
N GLY A 123 -11.42 -6.04 -20.31
CA GLY A 123 -10.25 -5.27 -19.86
C GLY A 123 -9.65 -4.36 -20.94
N LYS A 124 -9.55 -4.84 -22.20
CA LYS A 124 -9.11 -4.00 -23.34
C LYS A 124 -10.03 -2.80 -23.58
N VAL A 125 -11.34 -2.98 -23.37
CA VAL A 125 -12.34 -1.93 -23.54
C VAL A 125 -12.29 -0.94 -22.37
N ALA A 126 -12.11 -1.43 -21.14
CA ALA A 126 -11.92 -0.59 -19.95
C ALA A 126 -10.75 0.38 -20.14
N ARG A 127 -9.58 -0.14 -20.56
CA ARG A 127 -8.36 0.66 -20.78
C ARG A 127 -8.50 1.71 -21.90
N LYS A 128 -9.40 1.51 -22.86
CA LYS A 128 -9.66 2.49 -23.92
C LYS A 128 -10.67 3.56 -23.53
N LYS A 129 -11.48 3.32 -22.50
CA LYS A 129 -12.66 4.13 -22.19
C LYS A 129 -12.61 4.81 -20.82
N PHE A 130 -11.60 4.51 -20.00
CA PHE A 130 -11.51 5.15 -18.70
C PHE A 130 -11.22 6.65 -18.82
N SER A 131 -11.79 7.42 -17.90
CA SER A 131 -11.47 8.84 -17.70
C SER A 131 -10.55 9.02 -16.48
N ASP A 132 -9.97 10.20 -16.31
CA ASP A 132 -9.14 10.47 -15.14
C ASP A 132 -9.94 10.35 -13.83
N ASP A 133 -11.23 10.72 -13.82
CA ASP A 133 -12.15 10.47 -12.69
C ASP A 133 -12.27 8.99 -12.30
N ASP A 134 -12.11 8.06 -13.27
CA ASP A 134 -12.16 6.62 -12.98
C ASP A 134 -10.89 6.17 -12.26
N ILE A 135 -9.73 6.75 -12.62
CA ILE A 135 -8.46 6.49 -11.94
C ILE A 135 -8.48 7.10 -10.55
N GLU A 136 -8.95 8.34 -10.43
CA GLU A 136 -9.10 9.03 -9.16
C GLU A 136 -9.93 8.22 -8.17
N ALA A 137 -11.13 7.78 -8.57
CA ALA A 137 -11.99 6.95 -7.73
C ALA A 137 -11.32 5.61 -7.33
N VAL A 138 -10.55 5.01 -8.23
CA VAL A 138 -9.84 3.75 -7.93
C VAL A 138 -8.67 4.01 -6.98
N VAL A 139 -7.87 5.06 -7.18
CA VAL A 139 -6.78 5.43 -6.26
C VAL A 139 -7.32 5.71 -4.88
N ASP A 140 -8.42 6.45 -4.80
CA ASP A 140 -9.08 6.75 -3.54
C ASP A 140 -9.52 5.47 -2.85
N GLY A 141 -10.27 4.60 -3.52
CA GLY A 141 -10.72 3.34 -2.93
C GLY A 141 -9.58 2.38 -2.60
N LEU A 142 -8.49 2.37 -3.37
CA LEU A 142 -7.42 1.38 -3.24
C LEU A 142 -6.44 1.72 -2.11
N LEU A 143 -6.23 3.01 -1.83
CA LEU A 143 -5.17 3.49 -0.93
C LEU A 143 -5.65 4.47 0.15
N LEU A 144 -6.64 5.32 -0.13
CA LEU A 144 -6.99 6.46 0.73
C LEU A 144 -8.21 6.18 1.60
N HIS A 145 -9.23 5.56 1.01
CA HIS A 145 -10.50 5.24 1.63
C HIS A 145 -10.93 3.82 1.22
N PRO A 146 -10.24 2.78 1.70
CA PRO A 146 -10.65 1.39 1.46
C PRO A 146 -12.10 1.18 1.87
N ALA A 147 -12.88 0.45 1.08
CA ALA A 147 -14.30 0.25 1.38
C ALA A 147 -14.54 -0.43 2.74
N VAL A 148 -13.65 -1.35 3.12
CA VAL A 148 -13.66 -1.99 4.44
C VAL A 148 -12.40 -1.56 5.18
N HIS A 149 -12.59 -0.75 6.22
CA HIS A 149 -11.51 -0.17 7.00
C HIS A 149 -11.88 0.00 8.47
N MET A 150 -10.86 0.12 9.30
CA MET A 150 -10.96 0.51 10.70
C MET A 150 -10.47 1.95 10.85
N HIS A 151 -11.18 2.76 11.63
CA HIS A 151 -10.68 4.05 12.07
C HIS A 151 -9.77 3.87 13.29
N VAL A 152 -8.62 4.54 13.27
CA VAL A 152 -7.75 4.67 14.44
C VAL A 152 -7.80 6.12 14.89
N GLU A 153 -8.26 6.34 16.12
CA GLU A 153 -8.25 7.66 16.72
C GLU A 153 -6.80 8.06 17.02
N SER A 154 -6.35 9.17 16.42
CA SER A 154 -5.04 9.74 16.69
C SER A 154 -5.17 10.79 17.81
N PRO A 155 -4.32 10.74 18.85
CA PRO A 155 -4.32 11.77 19.88
C PRO A 155 -3.72 13.11 19.40
N PHE A 156 -3.13 13.15 18.20
CA PHE A 156 -2.36 14.29 17.71
C PHE A 156 -3.04 15.14 16.63
N ASP A 157 -4.23 14.79 16.11
CA ASP A 157 -4.98 15.67 15.17
C ASP A 157 -6.35 15.13 14.73
N TYR A 158 -7.12 15.97 13.99
CA TYR A 158 -8.31 15.60 13.18
C TYR A 158 -8.01 14.64 12.00
N HIS A 159 -6.81 14.07 11.92
CA HIS A 159 -6.43 13.13 10.88
C HIS A 159 -7.01 11.75 11.16
N GLU A 160 -8.09 11.40 10.46
CA GLU A 160 -8.69 10.07 10.52
C GLU A 160 -7.80 9.05 9.79
N ILE A 161 -7.02 8.30 10.57
CA ILE A 161 -6.25 7.16 10.09
C ILE A 161 -7.22 6.02 9.78
N ARG A 162 -7.20 5.53 8.53
CA ARG A 162 -8.05 4.41 8.09
C ARG A 162 -7.17 3.22 7.73
N LEU A 163 -7.29 2.12 8.45
CA LEU A 163 -6.57 0.88 8.16
C LEU A 163 -7.46 -0.07 7.35
N GLY A 164 -7.11 -0.33 6.10
CA GLY A 164 -7.85 -1.17 5.17
C GLY A 164 -7.80 -2.65 5.58
N THR A 165 -8.87 -3.16 6.16
CA THR A 165 -8.94 -4.54 6.67
C THR A 165 -9.27 -5.56 5.58
N GLY A 166 -9.78 -5.12 4.42
CA GLY A 166 -10.07 -5.97 3.26
C GLY A 166 -8.96 -6.00 2.19
N ILE A 167 -7.78 -5.42 2.46
CA ILE A 167 -6.67 -5.42 1.51
C ILE A 167 -5.95 -6.77 1.58
N ASP A 168 -5.88 -7.47 0.46
CA ASP A 168 -5.36 -8.83 0.35
C ASP A 168 -3.97 -8.90 -0.28
N ASN A 169 -3.46 -7.78 -0.81
CA ASN A 169 -2.12 -7.72 -1.38
C ASN A 169 -1.13 -7.11 -0.36
N PRO A 170 -0.02 -7.79 0.01
CA PRO A 170 0.90 -7.31 1.04
C PRO A 170 1.59 -5.99 0.66
N PHE A 171 1.92 -5.80 -0.61
CA PHE A 171 2.60 -4.60 -1.09
C PHE A 171 1.65 -3.41 -1.20
N GLN A 172 0.39 -3.65 -1.57
CA GLN A 172 -0.67 -2.66 -1.47
C GLN A 172 -0.89 -2.25 -0.01
N TYR A 173 -0.99 -3.22 0.91
CA TYR A 173 -1.22 -2.97 2.33
C TYR A 173 -0.11 -2.09 2.91
N LEU A 174 1.15 -2.42 2.63
CA LEU A 174 2.29 -1.62 3.06
C LEU A 174 2.22 -0.20 2.48
N PHE A 175 1.96 -0.04 1.19
CA PHE A 175 1.86 1.30 0.59
C PHE A 175 0.69 2.11 1.19
N HIS A 176 -0.43 1.44 1.47
CA HIS A 176 -1.56 2.03 2.17
C HIS A 176 -1.16 2.52 3.58
N LEU A 177 -0.41 1.72 4.36
CA LEU A 177 0.13 2.18 5.65
C LEU A 177 1.04 3.41 5.50
N ARG A 178 1.94 3.43 4.52
CA ARG A 178 2.79 4.60 4.23
C ARG A 178 1.95 5.86 4.03
N TYR A 179 0.84 5.76 3.30
CA TYR A 179 -0.05 6.88 3.05
C TYR A 179 -0.81 7.31 4.31
N GLN A 180 -1.47 6.36 4.99
CA GLN A 180 -2.38 6.63 6.12
C GLN A 180 -1.67 7.13 7.36
N LEU A 181 -0.43 6.68 7.59
CA LEU A 181 0.36 7.07 8.75
C LEU A 181 1.17 8.36 8.53
N CYS A 182 1.16 8.92 7.32
CA CYS A 182 1.69 10.26 7.08
C CYS A 182 0.72 11.28 7.68
N LEU A 183 1.16 12.14 8.60
CA LEU A 183 0.30 13.15 9.22
C LEU A 183 0.13 14.44 8.39
N PHE A 184 1.04 14.72 7.46
CA PHE A 184 1.00 15.92 6.62
C PHE A 184 -0.03 15.82 5.49
N ASN A 185 -1.13 16.56 5.61
CA ASN A 185 -2.22 16.51 4.62
C ASN A 185 -1.75 16.97 3.23
N GLU A 186 -0.93 18.01 3.16
CA GLU A 186 -0.41 18.55 1.90
C GLU A 186 0.40 17.50 1.14
N LYS A 187 1.21 16.71 1.85
CA LYS A 187 1.97 15.59 1.25
C LYS A 187 1.06 14.49 0.76
N ARG A 188 0.05 14.12 1.55
CA ARG A 188 -0.96 13.12 1.15
C ARG A 188 -1.71 13.57 -0.10
N GLN A 189 -2.09 14.84 -0.20
CA GLN A 189 -2.75 15.38 -1.40
C GLN A 189 -1.81 15.43 -2.60
N ALA A 190 -0.56 15.87 -2.42
CA ALA A 190 0.44 15.85 -3.49
C ALA A 190 0.71 14.43 -4.01
N GLU A 191 0.83 13.47 -3.09
CA GLU A 191 1.03 12.06 -3.42
C GLU A 191 -0.18 11.47 -4.14
N ARG A 192 -1.40 11.83 -3.72
CA ARG A 192 -2.63 11.43 -4.41
C ARG A 192 -2.62 11.88 -5.87
N VAL A 193 -2.35 13.16 -6.12
CA VAL A 193 -2.27 13.72 -7.48
C VAL A 193 -1.19 13.01 -8.30
N ARG A 194 -0.01 12.81 -7.71
CA ARG A 194 1.10 12.09 -8.37
C ARG A 194 0.71 10.67 -8.76
N LEU A 195 0.06 9.94 -7.85
CA LEU A 195 -0.37 8.55 -8.09
C LEU A 195 -1.43 8.45 -9.18
N ILE A 196 -2.39 9.38 -9.22
CA ILE A 196 -3.40 9.44 -10.30
C ILE A 196 -2.70 9.56 -11.65
N THR A 197 -1.76 10.50 -11.79
CA THR A 197 -0.98 10.66 -13.03
C THR A 197 -0.17 9.41 -13.36
N LEU A 198 0.58 8.89 -12.39
CA LEU A 198 1.44 7.72 -12.56
C LEU A 198 0.65 6.48 -13.02
N PHE A 199 -0.49 6.19 -12.39
CA PHE A 199 -1.31 5.04 -12.75
C PHE A 199 -2.03 5.25 -14.09
N SER A 200 -2.51 6.45 -14.36
CA SER A 200 -3.13 6.79 -15.64
C SER A 200 -2.16 6.54 -16.81
N ASP A 201 -0.92 7.01 -16.68
CA ASP A 201 0.13 6.81 -17.69
C ASP A 201 0.55 5.34 -17.83
N ALA A 202 0.72 4.64 -16.71
CA ALA A 202 1.08 3.21 -16.71
C ALA A 202 -0.01 2.34 -17.37
N ILE A 203 -1.28 2.64 -17.12
CA ILE A 203 -2.40 1.90 -17.73
C ILE A 203 -2.48 2.17 -19.24
N ARG A 204 -2.29 3.43 -19.68
CA ARG A 204 -2.27 3.81 -21.10
C ARG A 204 -1.11 3.16 -21.87
N SER A 205 0.08 3.22 -21.29
CA SER A 205 1.31 2.65 -21.87
C SER A 205 1.44 1.14 -21.67
N GLN A 206 0.58 0.53 -20.84
CA GLN A 206 0.67 -0.86 -20.40
C GLN A 206 2.03 -1.21 -19.77
N SER A 207 2.71 -0.21 -19.20
CA SER A 207 4.03 -0.37 -18.63
C SER A 207 3.94 -0.67 -17.14
N ARG A 208 4.80 -1.61 -16.69
CA ARG A 208 4.97 -1.89 -15.28
C ARG A 208 5.52 -0.65 -14.58
N ILE A 209 5.03 -0.36 -13.38
CA ILE A 209 5.55 0.73 -12.56
C ILE A 209 6.74 0.20 -11.77
N PRO A 210 7.95 0.72 -12.00
CA PRO A 210 9.11 0.37 -11.19
C PRO A 210 8.92 0.83 -9.73
N PRO A 211 9.41 0.06 -8.73
CA PRO A 211 9.20 0.43 -7.34
C PRO A 211 9.78 1.80 -6.95
N ASN A 212 10.86 2.25 -7.59
CA ASN A 212 11.39 3.60 -7.38
C ASN A 212 10.40 4.67 -7.85
N SER A 213 9.80 4.53 -9.03
CA SER A 213 8.78 5.47 -9.52
C SER A 213 7.52 5.46 -8.63
N LEU A 214 7.13 4.30 -8.11
CA LEU A 214 6.01 4.18 -7.18
C LEU A 214 6.29 4.89 -5.85
N MET A 215 7.52 4.81 -5.36
CA MET A 215 7.91 5.29 -4.02
C MET A 215 8.53 6.69 -4.00
N ASP A 216 8.85 7.25 -5.17
CA ASP A 216 9.44 8.58 -5.30
C ASP A 216 8.37 9.65 -5.02
N SER A 217 8.53 10.34 -3.89
CA SER A 217 7.68 11.46 -3.49
C SER A 217 8.05 12.79 -4.17
N GLY A 218 8.96 12.78 -5.15
CA GLY A 218 9.33 13.98 -5.92
C GLY A 218 10.14 15.02 -5.14
N THR A 219 10.47 14.74 -3.88
CA THR A 219 11.28 15.61 -3.02
C THR A 219 12.76 15.26 -3.14
N SER A 220 13.31 15.31 -4.34
CA SER A 220 14.75 15.53 -4.48
C SER A 220 14.99 17.04 -4.36
N HIS A 221 15.18 17.52 -3.14
CA HIS A 221 15.97 18.74 -2.98
C HIS A 221 17.35 18.42 -3.56
N ARG A 222 17.65 18.99 -4.73
CA ARG A 222 19.02 19.13 -5.20
C ARG A 222 19.75 19.96 -4.14
N SER A 223 20.49 19.29 -3.28
CA SER A 223 21.56 19.93 -2.53
C SER A 223 22.63 20.27 -3.57
N SER A 224 22.77 21.57 -3.82
CA SER A 224 23.87 22.18 -4.56
C SER A 224 25.22 21.83 -3.94
#